data_AF-A0A2S9G5U1-F1
#
_entry.id   AF-A0A2S9G5U1-F1
#
_cell.length_a   1.000
_cell.length_b   1.000
_cell.length_c   1.000
_cell.angle_alpha   90.00
_cell.angle_beta   90.00
_cell.angle_gamma   90.00
#
_symmetry.space_group_name_H-M   'P 1'
#
loop_
_entity.id
_entity.type
_entity.pdbx_description
1 polymer ?
#
loop_
_entity_poly.entity_id
_entity_poly.type
_entity_poly.pdbx_seq_one_letter_code
_entity_poly.pdbx_strand_id
1 'polypeptide(L)'
;VKGVMPGPDGGEAGRYHALDPETYFWAHATFVEQIYYFADTFGKRLTDAEREQIWLESKTWYRRYGVSDRAMPATYAEFEQYWDR
;
A
#
# COMPACT_ATOMS: atom_id res chain seq x y z
N VAL A 1 -10.83 -12.86 -7.02
CA VAL A 1 -12.15 -12.37 -6.59
C VAL A 1 -12.50 -11.14 -7.44
N LYS A 2 -13.68 -11.12 -8.07
CA LYS A 2 -14.18 -9.98 -8.88
C LYS A 2 -15.50 -9.49 -8.28
N GLY A 3 -15.82 -8.21 -8.42
CA GLY A 3 -17.07 -7.67 -7.91
C GLY A 3 -17.49 -6.35 -8.56
N VAL A 4 -18.59 -5.79 -8.06
CA VAL A 4 -19.14 -4.50 -8.47
C VAL A 4 -18.89 -3.49 -7.34
N MET A 5 -18.30 -2.35 -7.67
CA MET A 5 -18.18 -1.21 -6.78
C MET A 5 -19.51 -0.47 -6.74
N PRO A 6 -20.16 -0.31 -5.57
CA PRO A 6 -21.32 0.53 -5.44
C PRO A 6 -20.92 2.01 -5.54
N GLY A 7 -21.73 2.80 -6.24
CA GLY A 7 -21.62 4.24 -6.30
C GLY A 7 -22.35 4.93 -5.14
N PRO A 8 -22.18 6.26 -5.01
CA PRO A 8 -22.76 7.04 -3.91
C PRO A 8 -24.28 6.90 -3.82
N ASP A 9 -24.94 6.72 -4.96
CA ASP A 9 -26.39 6.60 -5.09
C ASP A 9 -26.88 5.14 -5.06
N GLY A 10 -26.01 4.18 -4.72
CA GLY A 10 -26.33 2.75 -4.70
C GLY A 10 -26.34 2.06 -6.08
N GLY A 11 -26.08 2.80 -7.16
CA GLY A 11 -25.86 2.25 -8.51
C GLY A 11 -24.48 1.59 -8.68
N GLU A 12 -24.21 0.96 -9.82
CA GLU A 12 -22.87 0.43 -10.14
C GLU A 12 -21.93 1.57 -10.53
N ALA A 13 -20.89 1.82 -9.72
CA ALA A 13 -19.81 2.76 -10.04
C ALA A 13 -18.69 2.14 -10.88
N GLY A 14 -18.61 0.81 -10.91
CA GLY A 14 -17.65 0.08 -11.75
C GLY A 14 -17.46 -1.37 -11.34
N ARG A 15 -16.56 -2.07 -12.03
CA ARG A 15 -16.16 -3.46 -11.70
C ARG A 15 -14.75 -3.46 -11.14
N TYR A 16 -14.51 -4.29 -10.13
CA TYR A 16 -13.18 -4.46 -9.55
C TYR A 16 -12.70 -5.91 -9.64
N HIS A 17 -11.38 -6.07 -9.60
CA HIS A 17 -10.70 -7.34 -9.53
C HIS A 17 -9.70 -7.30 -8.37
N ALA A 18 -9.97 -8.01 -7.28
CA ALA A 18 -9.17 -7.92 -6.05
C ALA A 18 -7.71 -8.38 -6.20
N LEU A 19 -7.42 -9.17 -7.24
CA LEU A 19 -6.05 -9.60 -7.59
C LEU A 19 -5.47 -8.81 -8.77
N ASP A 20 -6.13 -7.73 -9.20
CA ASP A 20 -5.47 -6.77 -10.07
C ASP A 20 -4.24 -6.20 -9.31
N PRO A 21 -3.07 -6.08 -9.96
CA PRO A 21 -1.84 -5.68 -9.27
C PRO A 21 -1.96 -4.39 -8.46
N GLU A 22 -2.69 -3.38 -8.95
CA GLU A 22 -2.82 -2.10 -8.25
C GLU A 22 -3.74 -2.24 -7.04
N THR A 23 -4.88 -2.90 -7.21
CA THR A 23 -5.82 -3.17 -6.10
C THR A 23 -5.18 -4.04 -5.02
N TYR A 24 -4.43 -5.06 -5.42
CA TYR A 24 -3.77 -5.97 -4.51
C TYR A 24 -2.61 -5.31 -3.77
N PHE A 25 -1.85 -4.45 -4.45
CA PHE A 25 -0.81 -3.64 -3.82
C PHE A 25 -1.40 -2.63 -2.83
N TRP A 26 -2.50 -1.95 -3.17
CA TRP A 26 -3.14 -0.98 -2.27
C TRP A 26 -3.45 -1.59 -0.90
N ALA A 27 -4.00 -2.80 -0.86
CA ALA A 27 -4.25 -3.50 0.40
C ALA A 27 -2.97 -3.69 1.23
N HIS A 28 -1.85 -4.02 0.60
CA HIS A 28 -0.56 -4.21 1.28
C HIS A 28 0.10 -2.89 1.69
N ALA A 29 -0.08 -1.83 0.91
CA ALA A 29 0.39 -0.48 1.24
C ALA A 29 -0.13 -0.03 2.61
N THR A 30 -1.38 -0.37 2.94
CA THR A 30 -1.96 -0.06 4.27
C THR A 30 -1.20 -0.72 5.42
N PHE A 31 -0.54 -1.87 5.20
CA PHE A 31 0.20 -2.55 6.27
C PHE A 31 1.47 -1.80 6.65
N VAL A 32 2.22 -1.29 5.67
CA VAL A 32 3.45 -0.53 5.97
C VAL A 32 3.11 0.89 6.42
N GLU A 33 2.07 1.51 5.86
CA GLU A 33 1.60 2.80 6.36
C GLU A 33 1.23 2.72 7.85
N GLN A 34 0.51 1.66 8.23
CA GLN A 34 0.16 1.44 9.62
C GLN A 34 1.38 1.30 10.55
N ILE A 35 2.49 0.73 10.08
CA ILE A 35 3.76 0.69 10.83
C ILE A 35 4.28 2.11 11.07
N TYR A 36 4.30 2.96 10.03
CA TYR A 36 4.74 4.34 10.14
C TYR A 36 3.83 5.15 11.07
N TYR A 37 2.51 5.05 10.89
CA TYR A 37 1.53 5.71 11.74
C TYR A 37 1.71 5.34 13.21
N PHE A 38 1.88 4.06 13.53
CA PHE A 38 2.10 3.62 14.90
C PHE A 38 3.44 4.11 15.48
N ALA A 39 4.50 4.11 14.68
CA ALA A 39 5.80 4.63 15.10
C ALA A 39 5.72 6.13 15.44
N ASP A 40 5.03 6.92 14.61
CA ASP A 40 4.85 8.36 14.84
C ASP A 40 3.89 8.68 15.99
N THR A 41 2.88 7.85 16.21
CA THR A 41 1.84 8.12 17.23
C THR A 41 2.24 7.63 18.62
N PHE A 42 2.89 6.48 18.73
CA PHE A 42 3.15 5.83 20.02
C PHE A 42 4.62 5.47 20.25
N GLY A 43 5.44 5.49 19.21
CA GLY A 43 6.83 5.07 19.26
C GLY A 43 7.82 6.25 19.27
N LYS A 44 9.01 5.97 18.76
CA LYS A 44 9.98 7.00 18.39
C LYS A 44 9.69 7.45 16.97
N ARG A 45 9.86 8.75 16.70
CA ARG A 45 9.88 9.26 15.34
C ARG A 45 11.03 8.61 14.58
N LEU A 46 10.71 7.97 13.46
CA LEU A 46 11.67 7.32 12.58
C LEU A 46 12.40 8.36 11.73
N THR A 47 13.69 8.15 11.54
CA THR A 47 14.49 8.88 10.56
C THR A 47 14.12 8.45 9.13
N ASP A 48 14.43 9.30 8.14
CA ASP A 48 14.17 8.99 6.74
C ASP A 48 14.89 7.71 6.29
N ALA A 49 16.10 7.46 6.80
CA ALA A 49 16.85 6.25 6.52
C ALA A 49 16.18 4.99 7.10
N GLU A 50 15.62 5.08 8.31
CA GLU A 50 14.85 3.98 8.91
C GLU A 50 13.54 3.72 8.15
N ARG A 51 12.87 4.77 7.66
CA ARG A 51 11.66 4.64 6.84
C ARG A 51 11.96 3.97 5.51
N GLU A 52 13.03 4.38 4.83
CA GLU A 52 13.52 3.74 3.60
C GLU A 52 13.85 2.27 3.84
N GLN A 53 14.55 1.95 4.95
CA GLN A 53 14.85 0.56 5.28
C GLN A 53 13.57 -0.28 5.48
N ILE A 54 12.60 0.22 6.26
CA ILE A 54 11.32 -0.46 6.48
C ILE A 54 10.59 -0.67 5.15
N TRP A 55 10.62 0.30 4.24
CA TRP A 55 10.00 0.18 2.92
C TRP A 55 10.63 -0.95 2.11
N LEU A 56 11.97 -0.98 2.02
CA LEU A 56 12.71 -2.01 1.28
C LEU A 56 12.50 -3.41 1.87
N GLU A 57 12.45 -3.53 3.20
CA GLU A 57 12.16 -4.79 3.89
C GLU A 57 10.71 -5.25 3.63
N SER A 58 9.75 -4.32 3.65
CA SER A 58 8.34 -4.61 3.38
C SER A 58 8.12 -5.20 1.98
N LYS A 59 8.82 -4.67 0.96
CA LYS A 59 8.79 -5.22 -0.41
C LYS A 59 9.23 -6.68 -0.47
N THR A 60 10.13 -7.13 0.42
CA THR A 60 10.52 -8.54 0.50
C THR A 60 9.36 -9.42 0.94
N TRP A 61 8.56 -8.97 1.90
CA TRP A 61 7.36 -9.69 2.34
C TRP A 61 6.25 -9.66 1.29
N TYR A 62 6.03 -8.52 0.63
CA TYR A 62 5.02 -8.38 -0.42
C TYR A 62 5.24 -9.32 -1.60
N ARG A 63 6.49 -9.53 -2.02
CA ARG A 63 6.83 -10.53 -3.05
C ARG A 63 6.44 -11.94 -2.63
N ARG A 64 6.58 -12.30 -1.35
CA ARG A 64 6.17 -13.61 -0.83
C ARG A 64 4.65 -13.78 -0.83
N TYR A 65 3.90 -12.70 -0.72
CA TYR A 65 2.44 -12.69 -0.89
C TYR A 65 1.99 -12.63 -2.35
N GLY A 66 2.91 -12.56 -3.31
CA GLY A 66 2.59 -12.50 -4.73
C GLY A 66 2.21 -11.10 -5.24
N VAL A 67 2.51 -10.05 -4.47
CA VAL A 67 2.38 -8.66 -4.94
C VAL A 67 3.37 -8.41 -6.07
N SER A 68 2.90 -7.83 -7.17
CA SER A 68 3.73 -7.55 -8.34
C SER A 68 4.67 -6.37 -8.09
N ASP A 69 5.94 -6.52 -8.45
CA ASP A 69 6.93 -5.44 -8.45
C ASP A 69 6.50 -4.23 -9.31
N ARG A 70 5.66 -4.44 -10.33
CA ARG A 70 5.17 -3.37 -11.22
C ARG A 70 4.37 -2.30 -10.49
N ALA A 71 3.60 -2.71 -9.48
CA ALA A 71 2.72 -1.80 -8.74
C ALA A 71 3.44 -1.13 -7.55
N MET A 72 4.61 -1.63 -7.14
CA MET A 72 5.32 -1.17 -5.95
C MET A 72 6.26 0.00 -6.30
N PRO A 73 6.14 1.15 -5.61
CA PRO A 73 7.12 2.23 -5.65
C PRO A 73 8.56 1.74 -5.41
N ALA A 74 9.54 2.38 -6.04
CA ALA A 74 10.94 1.98 -5.91
C ALA A 74 11.48 2.32 -4.52
N THR A 75 11.15 3.52 -4.02
CA THR A 75 11.67 4.14 -2.79
C THR A 75 10.54 4.55 -1.84
N TYR A 76 10.87 4.85 -0.58
CA TYR A 76 9.89 5.37 0.39
C TYR A 76 9.32 6.72 -0.06
N ALA A 77 10.13 7.60 -0.64
CA ALA A 77 9.66 8.89 -1.15
C ALA A 77 8.62 8.75 -2.28
N GLU A 78 8.78 7.76 -3.17
CA GLU A 78 7.76 7.45 -4.18
C GLU A 78 6.51 6.81 -3.56
N PHE A 79 6.68 6.06 -2.46
CA PHE A 79 5.56 5.51 -1.70
C PHE A 79 4.71 6.61 -1.05
N GLU A 80 5.34 7.63 -0.43
CA GLU A 80 4.60 8.79 0.11
C GLU A 80 3.80 9.50 -0.98
N GLN A 81 4.40 9.75 -2.15
CA GLN A 81 3.69 10.33 -3.29
C GLN A 81 2.54 9.47 -3.81
N TYR A 82 2.65 8.15 -3.70
CA TYR A 82 1.57 7.22 -4.04
C TYR A 82 0.44 7.29 -3.02
N TRP A 83 0.78 7.37 -1.73
CA TRP A 83 -0.19 7.38 -0.62
C TRP A 83 -1.00 8.68 -0.55
N ASP A 84 -0.39 9.81 -0.88
CA ASP A 84 -1.03 11.14 -0.83
C ASP A 84 -1.98 11.42 -2.01
N ARG A 85 -2.10 10.51 -2.98
CA ARG A 85 -3.00 10.63 -4.15
C ARG A 85 -4.40 10.13 -3.87
#